data_AF-X1BUT7-F1
#
_entry.id   AF-X1BUT7-F1
#
_cell.length_a   1.000
_cell.length_b   1.000
_cell.length_c   1.000
_cell.angle_alpha   90.00
_cell.angle_beta   90.00
_cell.angle_gamma   90.00
#
_symmetry.space_group_name_H-M   'P 1'
#
loop_
_entity.id
_entity.type
_entity.pdbx_description
1 polymer ?
#
loop_
_entity_poly.entity_id
_entity_poly.type
_entity_poly.pdbx_seq_one_letter_code
_entity_poly.pdbx_strand_id
1 'polypeptide(L)'
;SLSLTNSGSGKIDLNVKAEQLSSTLSGSGTINLKGTATGHDLILSGSGRIKAYDLITEKTTALIAGSGSVDVNVSKELSSKVSGSGRIRYKGDPKIISQ
;
A
#
# COMPACT_ATOMS: atom_id res chain seq x y z
N SER A 1 10.49 12.88 0.78
CA SER A 1 9.19 12.18 0.76
C SER A 1 8.66 12.12 -0.67
N LEU A 2 7.93 11.07 -1.02
CA LEU A 2 7.29 10.88 -2.33
C LEU A 2 5.80 10.64 -2.14
N SER A 3 4.94 11.25 -2.97
CA SER A 3 3.48 11.08 -2.90
C SER A 3 2.90 10.74 -4.28
N LEU A 4 1.97 9.78 -4.32
CA LEU A 4 1.30 9.30 -5.52
C LEU A 4 -0.21 9.25 -5.30
N THR A 5 -0.98 9.79 -6.25
CA THR A 5 -2.44 9.75 -6.21
C THR A 5 -2.99 9.25 -7.53
N ASN A 6 -3.89 8.27 -7.48
CA ASN A 6 -4.68 7.81 -8.62
C ASN A 6 -6.16 7.88 -8.24
N SER A 7 -6.90 8.75 -8.92
CA SER A 7 -8.35 8.92 -8.74
C SER A 7 -9.06 8.49 -10.02
N GLY A 8 -9.35 7.20 -10.15
CA GLY A 8 -9.97 6.64 -11.35
C GLY A 8 -9.70 5.15 -11.54
N SER A 9 -9.66 4.73 -12.82
CA SER A 9 -9.39 3.36 -13.27
C SER A 9 -8.00 3.19 -13.88
N GLY A 10 -7.17 4.25 -13.85
CA GLY A 10 -5.84 4.27 -14.45
C GLY A 10 -4.84 3.34 -13.77
N LYS A 11 -3.68 3.21 -14.40
CA LYS A 11 -2.55 2.41 -13.90
C LYS A 11 -1.34 3.30 -13.62
N ILE A 12 -0.72 3.12 -12.47
CA ILE A 12 0.59 3.70 -12.14
C ILE A 12 1.58 2.56 -11.96
N ASP A 13 2.73 2.63 -12.62
CA ASP A 13 3.87 1.73 -12.44
C ASP A 13 5.09 2.57 -12.04
N LEU A 14 5.68 2.36 -10.86
CA LEU A 14 6.79 3.17 -10.37
C LEU A 14 7.88 2.37 -9.65
N ASN A 15 9.14 2.75 -9.90
CA ASN A 15 10.29 2.33 -9.11
C ASN A 15 10.63 3.40 -8.06
N VAL A 16 10.67 3.02 -6.80
CA VAL A 16 10.78 3.93 -5.65
C VAL A 16 12.10 3.72 -4.93
N LYS A 17 12.76 4.84 -4.62
CA LYS A 17 13.81 4.93 -3.58
C LYS A 17 13.51 6.18 -2.75
N ALA A 18 12.92 5.99 -1.58
CA ALA A 18 12.48 7.11 -0.74
C ALA A 18 12.56 6.75 0.75
N GLU A 19 12.72 7.72 1.63
CA GLU A 19 12.57 7.46 3.07
C GLU A 19 11.10 7.24 3.43
N GLN A 20 10.21 8.08 2.88
CA GLN A 20 8.76 8.03 3.13
C GLN A 20 8.01 8.06 1.81
N LEU A 21 7.14 7.08 1.61
CA LEU A 21 6.24 6.96 0.46
C LEU A 21 4.78 7.09 0.93
N SER A 22 4.01 7.96 0.27
CA SER A 22 2.55 7.98 0.39
C SER A 22 1.92 7.55 -0.93
N SER A 23 0.98 6.60 -0.88
CA SER A 23 0.22 6.16 -2.05
C SER A 23 -1.27 6.15 -1.78
N THR A 24 -2.02 6.94 -2.54
CA THR A 24 -3.48 7.00 -2.47
C THR A 24 -4.10 6.49 -3.76
N LEU A 25 -4.98 5.50 -3.64
CA LEU A 25 -5.81 5.01 -4.74
C LEU A 25 -7.28 5.18 -4.39
N SER A 26 -7.96 6.03 -5.15
CA SER A 26 -9.40 6.23 -5.08
C SER A 26 -10.05 5.72 -6.38
N GLY A 27 -10.89 4.69 -6.28
CA GLY A 27 -11.59 4.08 -7.41
C GLY A 27 -11.20 2.61 -7.66
N SER A 28 -11.08 2.25 -8.93
CA SER A 28 -10.87 0.86 -9.39
C SER A 28 -9.56 0.65 -10.13
N GLY A 29 -8.66 1.64 -10.10
CA GLY A 29 -7.36 1.60 -10.76
C GLY A 29 -6.37 0.63 -10.12
N THR A 30 -5.13 0.68 -10.61
CA THR A 30 -4.03 -0.13 -10.07
C THR A 30 -2.78 0.71 -9.87
N ILE A 31 -2.11 0.54 -8.73
CA ILE A 31 -0.77 1.09 -8.49
C ILE A 31 0.18 -0.10 -8.29
N ASN A 32 1.24 -0.19 -9.08
CA ASN A 32 2.31 -1.17 -8.92
C ASN A 32 3.59 -0.45 -8.48
N LEU A 33 4.15 -0.87 -7.35
CA LEU A 33 5.31 -0.26 -6.72
C LEU A 33 6.42 -1.31 -6.57
N LYS A 34 7.66 -0.90 -6.89
CA LYS A 34 8.86 -1.68 -6.65
C LYS A 34 10.00 -0.82 -6.10
N GLY A 35 11.03 -1.43 -5.51
CA GLY A 35 12.19 -0.74 -4.97
C GLY A 35 12.25 -0.79 -3.44
N THR A 36 12.61 0.32 -2.80
CA THR A 36 12.79 0.39 -1.33
C THR A 36 12.21 1.67 -0.74
N ALA A 37 11.56 1.56 0.42
CA ALA A 37 11.27 2.72 1.26
C ALA A 37 11.44 2.42 2.76
N THR A 38 11.70 3.42 3.59
CA THR A 38 11.71 3.19 5.06
C THR A 38 10.29 3.08 5.59
N GLY A 39 9.43 4.06 5.26
CA GLY A 39 8.01 4.06 5.60
C GLY A 39 7.10 4.15 4.37
N HIS A 40 5.94 3.52 4.47
CA HIS A 40 4.92 3.53 3.43
C HIS A 40 3.52 3.69 4.02
N ASP A 41 2.92 4.86 3.79
CA ASP A 41 1.53 5.15 4.12
C ASP A 41 0.67 4.93 2.87
N LEU A 42 -0.26 3.98 2.95
CA LEU A 42 -1.15 3.66 1.83
C LEU A 42 -2.61 3.79 2.22
N ILE A 43 -3.37 4.40 1.30
CA ILE A 43 -4.81 4.56 1.39
C ILE A 43 -5.42 3.98 0.13
N LEU A 44 -6.35 3.04 0.30
CA LEU A 44 -7.18 2.48 -0.77
C LEU A 44 -8.66 2.72 -0.46
N SER A 45 -9.29 3.57 -1.26
CA SER A 45 -10.73 3.84 -1.21
C SER A 45 -11.39 3.32 -2.50
N GLY A 46 -12.17 2.24 -2.41
CA GLY A 46 -12.87 1.64 -3.54
C GLY A 46 -12.53 0.16 -3.75
N SER A 47 -12.48 -0.25 -5.03
CA SER A 47 -12.31 -1.66 -5.46
C SER A 47 -10.99 -1.91 -6.19
N GLY A 48 -10.10 -0.91 -6.21
CA GLY A 48 -8.81 -0.97 -6.89
C GLY A 48 -7.80 -1.91 -6.23
N ARG A 49 -6.58 -1.87 -6.76
CA ARG A 49 -5.48 -2.72 -6.30
C ARG A 49 -4.18 -1.97 -6.14
N ILE A 50 -3.52 -2.09 -4.99
CA ILE A 50 -2.14 -1.65 -4.78
C ILE A 50 -1.26 -2.90 -4.69
N LYS A 51 -0.33 -3.06 -5.64
CA LYS A 51 0.64 -4.16 -5.68
C LYS A 51 2.02 -3.63 -5.32
N ALA A 52 2.50 -3.96 -4.13
CA ALA A 52 3.77 -3.50 -3.58
C ALA A 52 4.60 -4.65 -2.99
N TYR A 53 4.43 -5.89 -3.47
CA TYR A 53 5.31 -6.99 -3.06
C TYR A 53 6.77 -6.78 -3.48
N ASP A 54 7.01 -6.04 -4.56
CA ASP A 54 8.36 -5.75 -5.05
C ASP A 54 8.95 -4.47 -4.43
N LEU A 55 8.21 -3.81 -3.53
CA LEU A 55 8.65 -2.66 -2.75
C LEU A 55 8.96 -3.13 -1.32
N ILE A 56 10.23 -3.16 -0.94
CA ILE A 56 10.65 -3.51 0.42
C ILE A 56 10.48 -2.29 1.33
N THR A 57 9.70 -2.43 2.40
CA THR A 57 9.51 -1.39 3.42
C THR A 57 9.91 -1.85 4.81
N GLU A 58 10.37 -0.93 5.67
CA GLU A 58 10.53 -1.26 7.09
C GLU A 58 9.19 -1.19 7.82
N LYS A 59 8.45 -0.11 7.59
CA LYS A 59 7.15 0.16 8.20
C LYS A 59 6.10 0.44 7.15
N THR A 60 4.91 -0.10 7.35
CA THR A 60 3.75 0.18 6.50
C THR A 60 2.50 0.45 7.32
N THR A 61 1.80 1.54 6.99
CA THR A 61 0.46 1.84 7.48
C THR A 61 -0.53 1.66 6.33
N ALA A 62 -1.50 0.78 6.49
CA ALA A 62 -2.47 0.44 5.45
C ALA A 62 -3.91 0.71 5.88
N LEU A 63 -4.55 1.67 5.20
CA LEU A 63 -5.97 1.96 5.36
C LEU A 63 -6.75 1.55 4.11
N ILE A 64 -7.71 0.65 4.27
CA ILE A 64 -8.61 0.24 3.19
C ILE A 64 -10.04 0.58 3.56
N ALA A 65 -10.71 1.33 2.69
CA ALA A 65 -12.16 1.55 2.72
C ALA A 65 -12.77 0.99 1.42
N GLY A 66 -13.58 -0.07 1.53
CA GLY A 66 -14.22 -0.73 0.39
C GLY A 66 -13.81 -2.19 0.22
N SER A 67 -13.69 -2.62 -1.04
CA SER A 67 -13.53 -4.04 -1.42
C SER A 67 -12.22 -4.33 -2.15
N GLY A 68 -11.33 -3.34 -2.22
CA GLY A 68 -10.05 -3.44 -2.92
C GLY A 68 -9.03 -4.36 -2.23
N SER A 69 -7.87 -4.51 -2.88
CA SER A 69 -6.79 -5.39 -2.39
C SER A 69 -5.44 -4.69 -2.35
N VAL A 70 -4.67 -4.98 -1.31
CA VAL A 70 -3.32 -4.42 -1.09
C VAL A 70 -2.34 -5.57 -0.83
N ASP A 71 -1.23 -5.55 -1.56
CA ASP A 71 -0.12 -6.50 -1.41
C ASP A 71 1.14 -5.73 -0.99
N VAL A 72 1.74 -6.03 0.17
CA VAL A 72 2.89 -5.28 0.73
C VAL A 72 4.03 -6.21 1.19
N ASN A 73 5.26 -5.70 1.20
CA ASN A 73 6.44 -6.40 1.71
C ASN A 73 7.09 -5.58 2.82
N VAL A 74 6.96 -6.05 4.07
CA VAL A 74 7.24 -5.24 5.26
C VAL A 74 8.17 -6.01 6.19
N SER A 75 9.27 -5.38 6.61
CA SER A 75 10.33 -6.06 7.37
C SER A 75 10.32 -5.81 8.87
N LYS A 76 9.61 -4.78 9.38
CA LYS A 76 9.58 -4.47 10.82
C LYS A 76 8.17 -4.33 11.39
N GLU A 77 7.31 -3.50 10.80
CA GLU A 77 6.02 -3.13 11.42
C GLU A 77 4.92 -2.92 10.37
N LEU A 78 3.80 -3.64 10.52
CA LEU A 78 2.60 -3.45 9.69
C LEU A 78 1.42 -3.03 10.59
N SER A 79 1.00 -1.79 10.44
CA SER A 79 -0.24 -1.27 10.99
C SER A 79 -1.33 -1.30 9.92
N SER A 80 -2.50 -1.86 10.22
CA SER A 80 -3.57 -1.96 9.22
C SER A 80 -4.97 -1.80 9.78
N LYS A 81 -5.84 -1.17 8.98
CA LYS A 81 -7.28 -1.07 9.21
C LYS A 81 -8.04 -1.29 7.91
N VAL A 82 -9.04 -2.17 7.96
CA VAL A 82 -9.92 -2.48 6.83
C VAL A 82 -11.37 -2.22 7.22
N SER A 83 -11.99 -1.26 6.54
CA SER A 83 -13.42 -0.98 6.60
C SER A 83 -14.10 -1.52 5.34
N GLY A 84 -14.83 -2.62 5.46
CA GLY A 84 -15.52 -3.27 4.33
C GLY A 84 -15.04 -4.70 4.09
N SER A 85 -14.99 -5.11 2.81
CA SER A 85 -14.63 -6.47 2.39
C SER A 85 -13.23 -6.57 1.76
N GLY A 86 -12.44 -5.50 1.87
CA GLY A 86 -11.09 -5.44 1.33
C GLY A 86 -10.13 -6.44 1.99
N ARG A 87 -8.97 -6.63 1.36
CA ARG A 87 -7.96 -7.57 1.86
C ARG A 87 -6.55 -7.00 1.77
N ILE A 88 -5.78 -7.21 2.83
CA ILE A 88 -4.34 -6.98 2.86
C ILE A 88 -3.65 -8.33 2.84
N ARG A 89 -2.68 -8.51 1.93
CA ARG A 89 -1.74 -9.61 1.95
C ARG A 89 -0.36 -9.03 2.15
N TYR A 90 0.44 -9.63 3.01
CA TYR A 90 1.80 -9.17 3.29
C TYR A 90 2.80 -10.31 3.17
N LYS A 91 4.06 -9.96 2.95
CA LYS A 91 5.23 -10.84 3.11
C LYS A 91 6.28 -10.14 3.95
N GLY A 92 7.26 -10.91 4.43
CA GLY A 92 8.21 -10.49 5.47
C GLY A 92 7.81 -11.01 6.84
N ASP A 93 8.50 -10.56 7.88
CA ASP A 93 8.23 -10.93 9.27
C ASP A 93 7.99 -9.68 10.15
N PRO A 94 6.95 -8.88 9.85
CA PRO A 94 6.67 -7.67 10.61
C PRO A 94 5.92 -7.99 11.91
N LYS A 95 6.15 -7.17 12.93
CA LYS A 95 5.21 -7.05 14.04
C LYS A 95 3.88 -6.48 13.52
N ILE A 96 2.80 -7.21 13.73
CA ILE A 96 1.45 -6.78 13.34
C ILE A 96 0.84 -5.89 14.44
N ILE A 97 0.36 -4.72 14.03
CA ILE A 97 -0.39 -3.78 14.86
C ILE A 97 -1.80 -3.68 14.27
N SER A 98 -2.79 -4.26 14.97
CA SER A 98 -4.19 -4.11 14.58
C SER A 98 -4.77 -2.84 15.20
N GLN A 99 -5.46 -2.03 14.39
CA GLN A 99 -6.22 -0.85 14.83
C GLN A 99 -7.73 -1.03 14.61
#